data_AF-A0A6M1LDB2-F1
#
_entry.id   AF-A0A6M1LDB2-F1
#
_cell.length_a   1.000
_cell.length_b   1.000
_cell.length_c   1.000
_cell.angle_alpha   90.00
_cell.angle_beta   90.00
_cell.angle_gamma   90.00
#
_symmetry.space_group_name_H-M   'P 1'
#
loop_
_entity.id
_entity.type
_entity.pdbx_description
1 polymer ?
#
loop_
_entity_poly.entity_id
_entity_poly.type
_entity_poly.pdbx_seq_one_letter_code
_entity_poly.pdbx_strand_id
1 'polypeptide(L)'
;MSHRLPALSGGAAAARRGPGPRAGRAHVTDDPETVRGRLAAALTPLVPAELLTPALDTVDDLLGVTPGQARAVTYWWEVLLSLARRQPVVVAVDDLDRAAPALRRQLATLVDLADERDLPLLLVATGDRERGVAARRGAGVRLSPLDTISSGRLLRRLLRRAGQPTGLAPRLIAVTAGNPGRAVAYVRMLTALAGLARPGRFGADGDLAALPVPEGSVGSSRRGWTVSAVVRARS
;
A
#
# COMPACT_ATOMS: atom_id res chain seq x y z
N MET A 1 -8.07 22.30 59.15
CA MET A 1 -9.36 21.97 58.50
C MET A 1 -9.54 22.94 57.33
N SER A 2 -9.90 22.40 56.16
CA SER A 2 -10.27 23.10 54.91
C SER A 2 -9.16 23.82 54.12
N HIS A 3 -8.38 23.04 53.39
CA HIS A 3 -7.83 23.43 52.09
C HIS A 3 -8.94 23.33 51.03
N ARG A 4 -9.19 24.39 50.25
CA ARG A 4 -9.93 24.34 48.98
C ARG A 4 -9.00 24.74 47.84
N LEU A 5 -8.88 23.82 46.88
CA LEU A 5 -8.09 23.89 45.65
C LEU A 5 -8.67 24.92 44.65
N PRO A 6 -7.84 25.59 43.84
CA PRO A 6 -8.31 26.32 42.66
C PRO A 6 -8.50 25.38 41.46
N ALA A 7 -9.52 25.70 40.65
CA ALA A 7 -9.89 25.00 39.42
C ALA A 7 -8.83 25.17 38.32
N LEU A 8 -8.37 24.04 37.78
CA LEU A 8 -7.56 24.00 36.55
C LEU A 8 -8.48 24.17 35.35
N SER A 9 -8.36 25.33 34.69
CA SER A 9 -8.95 25.61 33.38
C SER A 9 -8.21 24.79 32.32
N GLY A 10 -8.85 23.70 31.86
CA GLY A 10 -8.36 22.85 30.77
C GLY A 10 -8.61 23.50 29.41
N GLY A 11 -7.73 24.41 29.01
CA GLY A 11 -7.64 24.91 27.64
C GLY A 11 -7.06 23.83 26.72
N ALA A 12 -7.93 23.05 26.07
CA ALA A 12 -7.54 22.12 25.03
C ALA A 12 -7.02 22.88 23.80
N ALA A 13 -5.70 23.09 23.76
CA ALA A 13 -5.00 23.54 22.57
C ALA A 13 -5.09 22.46 21.50
N ALA A 14 -5.99 22.67 20.55
CA ALA A 14 -6.09 21.90 19.33
C ALA A 14 -4.78 22.02 18.54
N ALA A 15 -3.88 21.05 18.73
CA ALA A 15 -2.71 20.87 17.89
C ALA A 15 -3.18 20.67 16.44
N ARG A 16 -3.05 21.72 15.64
CA ARG A 16 -3.24 21.69 14.20
C ARG A 16 -2.27 20.65 13.63
N ARG A 17 -2.79 19.47 13.27
CA ARG A 17 -2.05 18.50 12.45
C ARG A 17 -1.77 19.18 11.11
N GLY A 18 -0.52 19.58 10.92
CA GLY A 18 -0.02 20.03 9.61
C GLY A 18 -0.26 18.93 8.56
N PRO A 19 -0.34 19.31 7.27
CA PRO A 19 -0.48 18.34 6.20
C PRO A 19 0.69 17.36 6.29
N GLY A 20 0.39 16.07 6.47
CA GLY A 20 1.41 15.03 6.50
C GLY A 20 2.26 15.05 5.24
N PRO A 21 3.52 14.55 5.30
CA PRO A 21 4.42 14.56 4.16
C PRO A 21 3.73 13.89 2.96
N ARG A 22 3.64 14.62 1.85
CA ARG A 22 3.13 14.08 0.59
C ARG A 22 4.13 13.03 0.13
N ALA A 23 3.71 11.77 0.14
CA ALA A 23 4.49 10.67 -0.40
C ALA A 23 4.88 10.97 -1.86
N GLY A 24 6.18 11.11 -2.13
CA GLY A 24 6.70 11.18 -3.49
C GLY A 24 6.34 9.88 -4.22
N ARG A 25 5.74 9.98 -5.40
CA ARG A 25 5.46 8.81 -6.24
C ARG A 25 6.55 8.70 -7.29
N ALA A 26 7.09 7.51 -7.49
CA ALA A 26 7.97 7.19 -8.61
C ALA A 26 7.35 6.03 -9.40
N HIS A 27 7.52 6.06 -10.72
CA HIS A 27 7.04 5.08 -11.67
C HIS A 27 8.23 4.36 -12.29
N VAL A 28 8.03 3.12 -12.73
CA VAL A 28 9.08 2.30 -13.38
C VAL A 28 9.63 2.95 -14.67
N THR A 29 8.89 3.89 -15.24
CA THR A 29 9.23 4.64 -16.45
C THR A 29 9.84 6.01 -16.17
N ASP A 30 9.89 6.44 -14.89
CA ASP A 30 10.52 7.71 -14.56
C ASP A 30 12.04 7.58 -14.73
N ASP A 31 12.66 8.60 -15.28
CA ASP A 31 14.12 8.67 -15.38
C ASP A 31 14.76 8.83 -13.97
N PRO A 32 16.04 8.44 -13.81
CA PRO A 32 16.73 8.51 -12.52
C PRO A 32 16.77 9.90 -11.88
N GLU A 33 16.82 10.97 -12.66
CA GLU A 33 16.84 12.34 -12.16
C GLU A 33 15.48 12.73 -11.57
N THR A 34 14.40 12.38 -12.25
CA THR A 34 13.03 12.52 -11.75
C THR A 34 12.84 11.75 -10.44
N VAL A 35 13.32 10.50 -10.36
CA VAL A 35 13.23 9.70 -9.14
C VAL A 35 14.03 10.35 -8.00
N ARG A 36 15.26 10.79 -8.26
CA ARG A 36 16.10 11.48 -7.30
C ARG A 36 15.45 12.76 -6.77
N GLY A 37 14.92 13.60 -7.66
CA GLY A 37 14.25 14.85 -7.28
C GLY A 37 13.01 14.62 -6.41
N ARG A 38 12.21 13.60 -6.72
CA ARG A 38 11.02 13.26 -5.91
C ARG A 38 11.38 12.66 -4.56
N LEU A 39 12.42 11.82 -4.49
CA LEU A 39 12.92 11.27 -3.23
C LEU A 39 13.52 12.36 -2.35
N ALA A 40 14.32 13.27 -2.92
CA ALA A 40 14.86 14.42 -2.21
C ALA A 40 13.72 15.27 -1.61
N ALA A 41 12.75 15.67 -2.44
CA ALA A 41 11.62 16.49 -1.99
C ALA A 41 10.81 15.83 -0.84
N ALA A 42 10.67 14.50 -0.86
CA ALA A 42 9.94 13.77 0.17
C ALA A 42 10.76 13.58 1.46
N LEU A 43 12.09 13.42 1.37
CA LEU A 43 12.93 12.99 2.49
C LEU A 43 13.75 14.11 3.14
N THR A 44 14.04 15.20 2.43
CA THR A 44 14.73 16.39 2.99
C THR A 44 14.11 16.91 4.29
N PRO A 45 12.77 16.98 4.47
CA PRO A 45 12.20 17.44 5.74
C PRO A 45 12.32 16.43 6.88
N LEU A 46 12.72 15.19 6.60
CA LEU A 46 12.67 14.07 7.55
C LEU A 46 14.07 13.51 7.90
N VAL A 47 15.04 13.62 6.99
CA VAL A 47 16.37 13.00 7.09
C VAL A 47 17.46 14.07 7.05
N PRO A 48 18.50 14.00 7.89
CA PRO A 48 19.68 14.84 7.77
C PRO A 48 20.33 14.73 6.38
N ALA A 49 20.80 15.85 5.83
CA ALA A 49 21.35 15.93 4.47
C ALA A 49 22.61 15.06 4.29
N GLU A 50 23.35 14.83 5.37
CA GLU A 50 24.58 14.02 5.41
C GLU A 50 24.29 12.54 5.15
N LEU A 51 23.09 12.07 5.50
CA LEU A 51 22.63 10.71 5.24
C LEU A 51 21.88 10.59 3.91
N LEU A 52 21.15 11.65 3.54
CA LEU A 52 20.32 11.65 2.35
C LEU A 52 21.13 11.80 1.06
N THR A 53 22.15 12.67 1.04
CA THR A 53 22.95 12.93 -0.17
C THR A 53 23.61 11.66 -0.71
N PRO A 54 24.36 10.87 0.09
CA PRO A 54 24.96 9.62 -0.41
C PRO A 54 23.92 8.60 -0.89
N ALA A 55 22.72 8.57 -0.30
CA ALA A 55 21.66 7.67 -0.73
C ALA A 55 21.09 8.09 -2.10
N LEU A 56 20.88 9.39 -2.32
CA LEU A 56 20.40 9.96 -3.58
C LEU A 56 21.39 9.76 -4.75
N ASP A 57 22.69 9.73 -4.45
CA ASP A 57 23.72 9.44 -5.46
C ASP A 57 23.68 7.99 -5.95
N THR A 58 23.08 7.08 -5.17
CA THR A 58 22.95 5.65 -5.53
C THR A 58 21.63 5.27 -6.20
N VAL A 59 20.82 6.25 -6.63
CA VAL A 59 19.54 5.99 -7.30
C VAL A 59 19.73 5.21 -8.60
N ASP A 60 20.76 5.54 -9.40
CA ASP A 60 21.09 4.83 -10.64
C ASP A 60 21.44 3.35 -10.39
N ASP A 61 22.18 3.07 -9.31
CA ASP A 61 22.50 1.71 -8.89
C ASP A 61 21.24 0.93 -8.51
N LEU A 62 20.32 1.57 -7.79
CA LEU A 62 19.07 0.96 -7.33
C LEU A 62 18.11 0.66 -8.50
N LEU A 63 18.11 1.51 -9.52
CA LEU A 63 17.37 1.32 -10.77
C LEU A 63 18.06 0.33 -11.73
N GLY A 64 19.25 -0.16 -11.39
CA GLY A 64 20.00 -1.12 -12.21
C GLY A 64 20.62 -0.49 -13.46
N VAL A 65 20.75 0.84 -13.51
CA VAL A 65 21.45 1.58 -14.56
C VAL A 65 22.97 1.35 -14.43
N THR A 66 23.45 1.19 -13.20
CA THR A 66 24.86 0.99 -12.87
C THR A 66 25.07 -0.20 -11.93
N PRO A 67 26.25 -0.86 -11.97
CA PRO A 67 26.60 -1.92 -11.04
C PRO A 67 26.93 -1.35 -9.65
N GLY A 68 26.00 -1.44 -8.70
CA GLY A 68 26.26 -0.95 -7.33
C GLY A 68 25.18 -1.25 -6.29
N GLN A 69 24.19 -2.11 -6.61
CA GLN A 69 22.99 -2.33 -5.78
C GLN A 69 23.28 -2.64 -4.31
N ALA A 70 24.34 -3.39 -4.00
CA ALA A 70 24.67 -3.71 -2.61
C ALA A 70 25.02 -2.45 -1.79
N ARG A 71 25.76 -1.50 -2.38
CA ARG A 71 26.13 -0.24 -1.73
C ARG A 71 24.93 0.69 -1.61
N ALA A 72 24.11 0.77 -2.67
CA ALA A 72 22.87 1.53 -2.66
C ALA A 72 21.95 1.09 -1.51
N VAL A 73 21.75 -0.23 -1.37
CA VAL A 73 20.91 -0.80 -0.30
C VAL A 73 21.40 -0.38 1.09
N THR A 74 22.71 -0.38 1.34
CA THR A 74 23.27 0.03 2.63
C THR A 74 22.95 1.50 2.96
N TYR A 75 23.10 2.43 2.01
CA TYR A 75 22.77 3.83 2.26
C TYR A 75 21.27 4.02 2.53
N TRP A 76 20.43 3.36 1.73
CA TRP A 76 18.98 3.43 1.92
C TRP A 76 18.53 2.82 3.25
N TRP A 77 19.19 1.77 3.74
CA TRP A 77 18.93 1.25 5.09
C TRP A 77 19.29 2.24 6.18
N GLU A 78 20.45 2.88 6.12
CA GLU A 78 20.82 3.88 7.13
C GLU A 78 19.86 5.08 7.11
N VAL A 79 19.35 5.47 5.94
CA VAL A 79 18.25 6.46 5.85
C VAL A 79 16.99 5.97 6.58
N LEU A 80 16.53 4.75 6.33
CA LEU A 80 15.33 4.19 6.98
C LEU A 80 15.49 4.01 8.50
N LEU A 81 16.66 3.54 8.94
CA LEU A 81 16.96 3.36 10.36
C LEU A 81 17.12 4.72 11.06
N SER A 82 17.71 5.72 10.40
CA SER A 82 17.78 7.09 10.91
C SER A 82 16.40 7.73 11.03
N LEU A 83 15.51 7.50 10.07
CA LEU A 83 14.10 7.88 10.19
C LEU A 83 13.43 7.21 11.38
N ALA A 84 13.63 5.90 11.55
CA ALA A 84 13.05 5.13 12.64
C ALA A 84 13.50 5.64 14.02
N ARG A 85 14.75 6.10 14.16
CA ARG A 85 15.23 6.74 15.40
C ARG A 85 14.46 8.00 15.77
N ARG A 86 13.91 8.73 14.79
CA ARG A 86 13.26 10.02 14.99
C ARG A 86 11.75 9.91 15.10
N GLN A 87 11.17 8.92 14.42
CA GLN A 87 9.73 8.71 14.35
C GLN A 87 9.41 7.27 13.95
N PRO A 88 8.23 6.74 14.29
CA PRO A 88 7.80 5.44 13.78
C PRO A 88 7.78 5.39 12.26
N VAL A 89 8.37 4.34 11.67
CA VAL A 89 8.48 4.13 10.23
C VAL A 89 7.70 2.88 9.83
N VAL A 90 6.89 3.00 8.78
CA VAL A 90 6.24 1.85 8.12
C VAL A 90 6.80 1.74 6.71
N VAL A 91 7.45 0.62 6.41
CA VAL A 91 7.89 0.26 5.07
C VAL A 91 6.85 -0.69 4.48
N ALA A 92 6.14 -0.24 3.44
CA ALA A 92 5.17 -1.06 2.73
C ALA A 92 5.79 -1.59 1.43
N VAL A 93 5.85 -2.91 1.28
CA VAL A 93 6.36 -3.58 0.08
C VAL A 93 5.22 -4.37 -0.56
N ASP A 94 4.79 -3.92 -1.73
CA ASP A 94 3.74 -4.60 -2.49
C ASP A 94 4.34 -5.75 -3.33
N ASP A 95 3.58 -6.82 -3.55
CA ASP A 95 3.97 -7.98 -4.37
C ASP A 95 5.35 -8.58 -4.00
N LEU A 96 5.64 -8.68 -2.69
CA LEU A 96 6.90 -9.25 -2.22
C LEU A 96 7.09 -10.69 -2.72
N ASP A 97 6.00 -11.39 -3.04
CA ASP A 97 6.07 -12.73 -3.61
C ASP A 97 6.74 -12.76 -5.00
N ARG A 98 6.74 -11.64 -5.73
CA ARG A 98 7.40 -11.44 -7.02
C ARG A 98 8.83 -10.91 -6.90
N ALA A 99 9.21 -10.37 -5.74
CA ALA A 99 10.54 -9.87 -5.49
C ALA A 99 11.60 -10.99 -5.54
N ALA A 100 12.80 -10.62 -6.03
CA ALA A 100 13.96 -11.49 -6.01
C ALA A 100 14.28 -11.98 -4.58
N PRO A 101 14.74 -13.23 -4.38
CA PRO A 101 15.08 -13.75 -3.06
C PRO A 101 16.12 -12.90 -2.31
N ALA A 102 17.01 -12.23 -3.04
CA ALA A 102 17.99 -11.32 -2.46
C ALA A 102 17.33 -10.14 -1.72
N LEU A 103 16.30 -9.51 -2.31
CA LEU A 103 15.56 -8.42 -1.69
C LEU A 103 14.87 -8.87 -0.39
N ARG A 104 14.33 -10.09 -0.36
CA ARG A 104 13.69 -10.64 0.86
C ARG A 104 14.69 -10.82 2.00
N ARG A 105 15.89 -11.32 1.70
CA ARG A 105 16.96 -11.45 2.71
C ARG A 105 17.39 -10.09 3.21
N GLN A 106 17.56 -9.14 2.30
CA GLN A 106 17.85 -7.74 2.60
C GLN A 106 16.80 -7.12 3.53
N LEU A 107 15.51 -7.29 3.23
CA LEU A 107 14.44 -6.80 4.10
C LEU A 107 14.42 -7.49 5.48
N ALA A 108 14.74 -8.79 5.55
CA ALA A 108 14.90 -9.48 6.82
C ALA A 108 16.03 -8.86 7.66
N THR A 109 17.19 -8.62 7.04
CA THR A 109 18.33 -7.95 7.69
C THR A 109 17.98 -6.55 8.20
N LEU A 110 17.20 -5.78 7.45
CA LEU A 110 16.74 -4.46 7.91
C LEU A 110 15.89 -4.56 9.18
N VAL A 111 14.99 -5.55 9.24
CA VAL A 111 14.13 -5.80 10.42
C VAL A 111 14.99 -6.26 11.60
N ASP A 112 15.93 -7.18 11.39
CA ASP A 112 16.83 -7.65 12.44
C ASP A 112 17.68 -6.48 13.01
N LEU A 113 18.22 -5.61 12.14
CA LEU A 113 18.96 -4.41 12.56
C LEU A 113 18.10 -3.40 13.30
N ALA A 114 16.83 -3.23 12.91
CA ALA A 114 15.91 -2.36 13.62
C ALA A 114 15.57 -2.92 15.01
N ASP A 115 15.35 -4.22 15.11
CA ASP A 115 15.09 -4.94 16.38
C ASP A 115 16.30 -4.86 17.32
N GLU A 116 17.52 -5.10 16.82
CA GLU A 116 18.75 -5.00 17.61
C GLU A 116 18.99 -3.59 18.15
N ARG A 117 18.55 -2.56 17.41
CA ARG A 117 18.70 -1.14 17.75
C ARG A 117 17.48 -0.56 18.48
N ASP A 118 16.49 -1.39 18.83
CA ASP A 118 15.22 -0.99 19.45
C ASP A 118 14.49 0.16 18.72
N LEU A 119 14.42 0.07 17.39
CA LEU A 119 13.84 1.11 16.54
C LEU A 119 12.37 0.82 16.19
N PRO A 120 11.49 1.84 16.18
CA PRO A 120 10.08 1.69 15.82
C PRO A 120 9.88 1.56 14.31
N LEU A 121 10.39 0.48 13.71
CA LEU A 121 10.25 0.16 12.29
C LEU A 121 9.29 -1.02 12.09
N LEU A 122 8.34 -0.86 11.18
CA LEU A 122 7.36 -1.87 10.80
C LEU A 122 7.50 -2.18 9.30
N LEU A 123 7.68 -3.46 8.96
CA LEU A 123 7.65 -3.92 7.56
C LEU A 123 6.29 -4.57 7.25
N VAL A 124 5.54 -4.00 6.32
CA VAL A 124 4.29 -4.58 5.82
C VAL A 124 4.51 -5.06 4.41
N ALA A 125 4.26 -6.33 4.15
CA ALA A 125 4.41 -6.93 2.83
C ALA A 125 3.11 -7.57 2.34
N THR A 126 2.81 -7.44 1.06
CA THR A 126 1.72 -8.18 0.41
C THR A 126 2.30 -9.28 -0.49
N GLY A 127 1.55 -10.37 -0.68
CA GLY A 127 1.92 -11.39 -1.65
C GLY A 127 0.90 -12.53 -1.76
N ASP A 128 0.93 -13.26 -2.88
CA ASP A 128 -0.07 -14.29 -3.19
C ASP A 128 0.23 -15.66 -2.54
N ARG A 129 1.42 -15.82 -1.94
CA ARG A 129 1.85 -17.07 -1.29
C ARG A 129 2.26 -16.80 0.16
N GLU A 130 1.99 -17.76 1.04
CA GLU A 130 2.55 -17.88 2.41
C GLU A 130 4.08 -18.08 2.40
N ARG A 131 4.80 -17.23 1.68
CA ARG A 131 6.26 -17.12 1.72
C ARG A 131 6.61 -15.83 2.44
N GLY A 132 5.97 -15.64 3.60
CA GLY A 132 6.34 -14.58 4.53
C GLY A 132 7.85 -14.65 4.72
N VAL A 133 8.49 -13.49 4.76
CA VAL A 133 9.82 -13.38 5.35
C VAL A 133 9.71 -14.12 6.68
N ALA A 134 10.47 -15.21 6.85
CA ALA A 134 10.52 -15.96 8.10
C ALA A 134 11.23 -15.11 9.16
N ALA A 135 10.71 -13.90 9.40
CA ALA A 135 11.12 -13.07 10.51
C ALA A 135 10.61 -13.79 11.75
N ARG A 136 11.49 -14.03 12.72
CA ARG A 136 11.21 -14.70 14.00
C ARG A 136 9.99 -14.13 14.75
N ARG A 137 9.48 -12.96 14.36
CA ARG A 137 8.42 -12.19 15.03
C ARG A 137 7.32 -11.65 14.09
N GLY A 138 7.18 -12.20 12.88
CA GLY A 138 6.17 -11.72 11.92
C GLY A 138 4.75 -12.26 12.15
N ALA A 139 3.72 -11.52 11.74
CA ALA A 139 2.33 -11.96 11.75
C ALA A 139 1.76 -12.06 10.32
N GLY A 140 1.04 -13.13 10.02
CA GLY A 140 0.33 -13.29 8.75
C GLY A 140 -1.14 -12.90 8.91
N VAL A 141 -1.65 -12.02 8.05
CA VAL A 141 -3.08 -11.75 7.91
C VAL A 141 -3.54 -12.30 6.56
N ARG A 142 -4.25 -13.41 6.57
CA ARG A 142 -4.86 -13.94 5.35
C ARG A 142 -6.15 -13.20 5.06
N LEU A 143 -6.27 -12.64 3.85
CA LEU A 143 -7.47 -11.99 3.36
C LEU A 143 -8.21 -12.95 2.43
N SER A 144 -9.28 -13.55 2.95
CA SER A 144 -10.18 -14.38 2.17
C SER A 144 -11.01 -13.51 1.19
N PRO A 145 -11.42 -14.06 0.04
CA PRO A 145 -12.44 -13.43 -0.79
C PRO A 145 -13.68 -13.07 0.06
N LEU A 146 -14.32 -11.96 -0.28
CA LEU A 146 -15.55 -11.56 0.39
C LEU A 146 -16.64 -12.60 0.15
N ASP A 147 -17.42 -12.90 1.19
CA ASP A 147 -18.63 -13.71 1.05
C ASP A 147 -19.64 -13.02 0.11
N THR A 148 -20.66 -13.77 -0.32
CA THR A 148 -21.71 -13.29 -1.24
C THR A 148 -22.44 -12.05 -0.72
N ILE A 149 -22.71 -11.97 0.58
CA ILE A 149 -23.45 -10.86 1.21
C ILE A 149 -22.58 -9.60 1.23
N SER A 150 -21.33 -9.73 1.69
CA SER A 150 -20.33 -8.68 1.73
C SER A 150 -20.00 -8.16 0.32
N SER A 151 -19.88 -9.06 -0.65
CA SER A 151 -19.72 -8.74 -2.07
C SER A 151 -20.90 -7.96 -2.63
N GLY A 152 -22.13 -8.41 -2.35
CA GLY A 152 -23.35 -7.72 -2.77
C GLY A 152 -23.47 -6.32 -2.15
N ARG A 153 -23.13 -6.17 -0.87
CA ARG A 153 -23.10 -4.86 -0.18
C ARG A 153 -22.08 -3.91 -0.81
N LEU A 154 -20.87 -4.39 -1.07
CA LEU A 154 -19.82 -3.62 -1.75
C LEU A 154 -20.29 -3.18 -3.14
N LEU A 155 -20.80 -4.10 -3.96
CA LEU A 155 -21.23 -3.83 -5.33
C LEU A 155 -22.37 -2.82 -5.38
N ARG A 156 -23.40 -2.95 -4.54
CA ARG A 156 -24.50 -1.96 -4.46
C ARG A 156 -23.97 -0.59 -4.09
N ARG A 157 -23.00 -0.49 -3.16
CA ARG A 157 -22.38 0.78 -2.79
C ARG A 157 -21.58 1.39 -3.93
N LEU A 158 -20.78 0.59 -4.64
CA LEU A 158 -19.98 1.04 -5.78
C LEU A 158 -20.85 1.50 -6.94
N LEU A 159 -21.87 0.71 -7.32
CA LEU A 159 -22.82 1.03 -8.39
C LEU A 159 -23.57 2.32 -8.09
N ARG A 160 -24.13 2.47 -6.86
CA ARG A 160 -24.82 3.68 -6.44
C ARG A 160 -23.91 4.91 -6.51
N ARG A 161 -22.64 4.80 -6.08
CA ARG A 161 -21.67 5.90 -6.16
C ARG A 161 -21.34 6.29 -7.61
N ALA A 162 -21.37 5.32 -8.52
CA ALA A 162 -21.14 5.51 -9.94
C ALA A 162 -22.39 5.92 -10.73
N GLY A 163 -23.54 6.14 -10.06
CA GLY A 163 -24.82 6.44 -10.72
C GLY A 163 -25.39 5.27 -11.54
N GLN A 164 -24.92 4.05 -11.29
CA GLN A 164 -25.33 2.85 -12.03
C GLN A 164 -26.47 2.11 -11.30
N PRO A 165 -27.31 1.35 -12.04
CA PRO A 165 -28.39 0.58 -11.44
C PRO A 165 -27.87 -0.47 -10.44
N THR A 166 -28.34 -0.42 -9.19
CA THR A 166 -27.93 -1.37 -8.14
C THR A 166 -28.44 -2.80 -8.39
N GLY A 167 -29.44 -2.96 -9.27
CA GLY A 167 -29.95 -4.25 -9.74
C GLY A 167 -28.93 -5.09 -10.50
N LEU A 168 -27.80 -4.50 -10.93
CA LEU A 168 -26.69 -5.23 -11.56
C LEU A 168 -25.84 -6.01 -10.55
N ALA A 169 -25.97 -5.73 -9.25
CA ALA A 169 -25.13 -6.34 -8.21
C ALA A 169 -25.16 -7.89 -8.21
N PRO A 170 -26.32 -8.58 -8.29
CA PRO A 170 -26.35 -10.05 -8.30
C PRO A 170 -25.55 -10.67 -9.45
N ARG A 171 -25.57 -10.04 -10.63
CA ARG A 171 -24.80 -10.51 -11.79
C ARG A 171 -23.30 -10.28 -11.61
N LEU A 172 -22.93 -9.15 -11.03
CA LEU A 172 -21.52 -8.83 -10.75
C LEU A 172 -20.91 -9.72 -9.64
N ILE A 173 -21.70 -10.25 -8.72
CA ILE A 173 -21.19 -11.17 -7.68
C ILE A 173 -20.51 -12.40 -8.32
N ALA A 174 -21.13 -13.00 -9.34
CA ALA A 174 -20.60 -14.20 -10.00
C ALA A 174 -19.24 -13.94 -10.68
N VAL A 175 -19.11 -12.83 -11.41
CA VAL A 175 -17.88 -12.50 -12.16
C VAL A 175 -16.78 -11.89 -11.29
N THR A 176 -17.13 -11.31 -10.13
CA THR A 176 -16.14 -10.76 -9.19
C THR A 176 -15.59 -11.81 -8.24
N ALA A 177 -16.33 -12.90 -8.01
CA ALA A 177 -15.90 -14.04 -7.17
C ALA A 177 -15.36 -13.60 -5.80
N GLY A 178 -15.99 -12.60 -5.17
CA GLY A 178 -15.57 -12.07 -3.87
C GLY A 178 -14.35 -11.16 -3.88
N ASN A 179 -13.76 -10.86 -5.04
CA ASN A 179 -12.59 -10.00 -5.17
C ASN A 179 -12.99 -8.50 -5.25
N PRO A 180 -12.66 -7.67 -4.23
CA PRO A 180 -13.02 -6.25 -4.23
C PRO A 180 -12.39 -5.46 -5.38
N GLY A 181 -11.16 -5.81 -5.78
CA GLY A 181 -10.46 -5.18 -6.90
C GLY A 181 -11.19 -5.42 -8.22
N ARG A 182 -11.64 -6.66 -8.47
CA ARG A 182 -12.48 -6.98 -9.63
C ARG A 182 -13.80 -6.22 -9.59
N ALA A 183 -14.44 -6.12 -8.42
CA ALA A 183 -15.68 -5.36 -8.27
C ALA A 183 -15.51 -3.89 -8.67
N VAL A 184 -14.43 -3.24 -8.24
CA VAL A 184 -14.11 -1.86 -8.65
C VAL A 184 -13.84 -1.77 -10.14
N ALA A 185 -13.06 -2.70 -10.71
CA ALA A 185 -12.73 -2.70 -12.13
C ALA A 185 -13.98 -2.86 -13.02
N TYR A 186 -14.87 -3.81 -12.69
CA TYR A 186 -16.13 -3.99 -13.43
C TYR A 186 -17.05 -2.76 -13.35
N VAL A 187 -17.19 -2.14 -12.17
CA VAL A 187 -18.01 -0.92 -12.04
C VAL A 187 -17.41 0.24 -12.84
N ARG A 188 -16.08 0.39 -12.84
CA ARG A 188 -15.41 1.39 -13.69
C ARG A 188 -15.65 1.14 -15.17
N MET A 189 -15.51 -0.10 -15.63
CA MET A 189 -15.77 -0.48 -17.01
C MET A 189 -17.23 -0.21 -17.41
N LEU A 190 -18.21 -0.57 -16.57
CA LEU A 190 -19.62 -0.27 -16.80
C LEU A 190 -19.88 1.24 -16.91
N THR A 191 -19.22 2.03 -16.06
CA THR A 191 -19.34 3.50 -16.09
C THR A 191 -18.74 4.07 -17.39
N ALA A 192 -17.57 3.57 -17.81
CA ALA A 192 -16.94 3.98 -19.07
C ALA A 192 -17.81 3.61 -20.28
N LEU A 193 -18.35 2.38 -20.31
CA LEU A 193 -19.24 1.93 -21.37
C LEU A 193 -20.56 2.72 -21.40
N ALA A 194 -21.13 3.05 -20.24
CA ALA A 194 -22.33 3.89 -20.16
C ALA A 194 -22.09 5.33 -20.62
N GLY A 195 -20.88 5.88 -20.43
CA GLY A 195 -20.50 7.20 -20.94
C GLY A 195 -20.27 7.23 -22.46
N LEU A 196 -19.92 6.07 -23.05
CA LEU A 196 -19.75 5.91 -24.50
C LEU A 196 -21.06 5.56 -25.22
N ALA A 197 -22.04 5.00 -24.51
CA ALA A 197 -23.35 4.66 -25.04
C ALA A 197 -24.30 5.85 -24.96
N ARG A 198 -24.96 6.20 -26.08
CA ARG A 198 -26.20 7.00 -26.04
C ARG A 198 -27.22 6.31 -25.11
N PRO A 199 -28.07 7.07 -24.39
CA PRO A 199 -29.01 6.51 -23.43
C PRO A 199 -29.89 5.45 -24.10
N GLY A 200 -29.85 4.20 -23.59
CA GLY A 200 -30.74 3.11 -24.02
C GLY A 200 -30.08 1.76 -24.36
N ARG A 201 -28.75 1.62 -24.44
CA ARG A 201 -28.13 0.38 -24.94
C ARG A 201 -27.80 -0.70 -23.90
N PHE A 202 -27.88 -0.40 -22.60
CA PHE A 202 -27.72 -1.41 -21.54
C PHE A 202 -29.06 -1.63 -20.83
N GLY A 203 -29.97 -2.30 -21.53
CA GLY A 203 -31.17 -2.86 -20.93
C GLY A 203 -30.82 -3.98 -19.94
N ALA A 204 -31.78 -4.31 -19.08
CA ALA A 204 -31.68 -5.38 -18.09
C ALA A 204 -31.38 -6.78 -18.69
N ASP A 205 -31.32 -6.95 -20.01
CA ASP A 205 -31.06 -8.20 -20.72
C ASP A 205 -29.69 -8.29 -21.42
N GLY A 206 -28.81 -7.31 -21.24
CA GLY A 206 -27.43 -7.41 -21.76
C GLY A 206 -26.66 -8.57 -21.10
N ASP A 207 -26.07 -9.44 -21.91
CA ASP A 207 -25.28 -10.58 -21.45
C ASP A 207 -23.98 -10.12 -20.78
N LEU A 208 -24.03 -9.94 -19.46
CA LEU A 208 -22.86 -9.57 -18.66
C LEU A 208 -21.82 -10.71 -18.58
N ALA A 209 -22.16 -11.93 -19.01
CA ALA A 209 -21.19 -13.02 -19.11
C ALA A 209 -20.25 -12.87 -20.32
N ALA A 210 -20.65 -12.06 -21.32
CA ALA A 210 -19.83 -11.69 -22.47
C ALA A 210 -18.96 -10.45 -22.21
N LEU A 211 -19.01 -9.85 -21.00
CA LEU A 211 -18.14 -8.73 -20.68
C LEU A 211 -16.68 -9.19 -20.65
N PRO A 212 -15.78 -8.50 -21.36
CA PRO A 212 -14.37 -8.81 -21.28
C PRO A 212 -13.90 -8.60 -19.83
N VAL A 213 -12.95 -9.42 -19.40
CA VAL A 213 -12.28 -9.21 -18.11
C VAL A 213 -11.61 -7.85 -18.16
N PRO A 214 -11.98 -6.88 -17.29
CA PRO A 214 -11.48 -5.52 -17.40
C PRO A 214 -9.96 -5.49 -17.22
N GLU A 215 -9.26 -4.82 -18.13
CA GLU A 215 -7.81 -4.62 -18.01
C GLU A 215 -7.49 -3.87 -16.70
N GLY A 216 -6.45 -4.35 -15.99
CA GLY A 216 -6.12 -3.88 -14.64
C GLY A 216 -6.88 -4.60 -13.51
N SER A 217 -7.78 -5.54 -13.82
CA SER A 217 -8.11 -6.57 -12.84
C SER A 217 -6.92 -7.51 -12.71
N VAL A 218 -6.11 -7.30 -11.66
CA VAL A 218 -4.96 -8.16 -11.35
C VAL A 218 -5.42 -9.62 -11.47
N GLY A 219 -4.83 -10.33 -12.44
CA GLY A 219 -5.13 -11.72 -12.75
C GLY A 219 -4.70 -12.60 -11.59
N SER A 220 -5.55 -12.68 -10.57
CA SER A 220 -5.36 -13.53 -9.40
C SER A 220 -6.34 -14.69 -9.52
N SER A 221 -5.75 -15.88 -9.64
CA SER A 221 -6.43 -17.17 -9.58
C SER A 221 -7.24 -17.27 -8.27
N ARG A 222 -8.15 -18.24 -8.17
CA ARG A 222 -9.11 -18.48 -7.07
C ARG A 222 -8.52 -18.68 -5.65
N ARG A 223 -7.27 -18.27 -5.39
CA ARG A 223 -6.57 -18.46 -4.13
C ARG A 223 -6.46 -17.11 -3.42
N GLY A 224 -6.89 -17.11 -2.15
CA GLY A 224 -7.02 -15.91 -1.33
C GLY A 224 -5.72 -15.13 -1.19
N TRP A 225 -5.88 -13.85 -0.89
CA TRP A 225 -4.79 -12.91 -0.71
C TRP A 225 -4.12 -13.16 0.64
N THR A 226 -2.80 -13.01 0.72
CA THR A 226 -2.09 -13.00 2.01
C THR A 226 -1.44 -11.63 2.19
N VAL A 227 -1.85 -10.92 3.23
CA VAL A 227 -1.13 -9.74 3.72
C VAL A 227 -0.23 -10.22 4.83
N SER A 228 1.07 -10.29 4.59
CA SER A 228 2.04 -10.61 5.64
C SER A 228 2.47 -9.30 6.31
N ALA A 229 1.91 -8.98 7.47
CA ALA A 229 2.32 -7.84 8.25
C ALA A 229 3.38 -8.28 9.26
N VAL A 230 4.65 -7.92 9.07
CA VAL A 230 5.65 -8.14 10.13
C VAL A 230 5.35 -7.12 11.22
N VAL A 231 4.60 -7.55 12.25
CA VAL A 231 4.18 -6.73 13.38
C VAL A 231 5.14 -6.93 14.55
N ARG A 232 5.98 -5.92 14.78
CA ARG A 232 6.50 -5.38 16.04
C ARG A 232 6.78 -6.38 17.20
N ALA A 233 8.02 -6.36 17.71
CA ALA A 233 8.27 -6.59 19.13
C ALA A 233 7.99 -5.31 19.94
N ARG A 234 7.21 -5.46 21.02
CA ARG A 234 6.87 -4.38 21.97
C ARG A 234 7.96 -4.24 23.05
N SER A 235 8.07 -3.05 23.63
CA SER A 235 7.54 -2.73 24.97
C SER A 235 6.89 -1.36 24.91
#